data_AF-A0A7W0Q846-F1
#
_entry.id   AF-A0A7W0Q846-F1
#
_cell.length_a   1.000
_cell.length_b   1.000
_cell.length_c   1.000
_cell.angle_alpha   90.00
_cell.angle_beta   90.00
_cell.angle_gamma   90.00
#
_symmetry.space_group_name_H-M   'P 1'
#
loop_
_entity.id
_entity.type
_entity.pdbx_description
1 polymer ?
#
loop_
_entity_poly.entity_id
_entity_poly.type
_entity_poly.pdbx_seq_one_letter_code
_entity_poly.pdbx_strand_id
1 'polypeptide(L)' 'HGRVAVLAPAAAFAAWPALRGVAHPLPDDVAGMARELYAALRALDTAQVDVVIAALPPDAGLGEAVADRLRRAAGPRRT' A
#
# COMPACT_ATOMS: atom_id res chain seq x y z
N HIS A 1 -8.31 16.72 -9.83
CA HIS A 1 -7.09 16.34 -9.09
C HIS A 1 -7.48 15.27 -8.07
N GLY A 2 -7.10 14.00 -8.29
CA GLY A 2 -7.43 12.93 -7.35
C GLY A 2 -6.43 12.89 -6.19
N ARG A 3 -6.90 12.65 -4.97
CA ARG A 3 -6.09 12.38 -3.78
C ARG A 3 -5.57 10.95 -3.85
N VAL A 4 -4.25 10.81 -3.94
CA VAL A 4 -3.56 9.51 -3.96
C VAL A 4 -2.94 9.25 -2.60
N ALA A 5 -3.15 8.05 -2.06
CA ALA A 5 -2.41 7.52 -0.92
C ALA A 5 -1.47 6.40 -1.37
N VAL A 6 -0.26 6.37 -0.82
CA VAL A 6 0.73 5.34 -1.13
C VAL A 6 1.13 4.61 0.15
N LEU A 7 0.95 3.29 0.15
CA LEU A 7 1.35 2.37 1.21
C LEU A 7 2.58 1.60 0.72
N ALA A 8 3.75 1.81 1.33
CA ALA A 8 4.99 1.14 0.91
C ALA A 8 5.96 0.98 2.09
N PRO A 9 6.96 0.09 2.00
CA PRO A 9 8.03 0.02 2.99
C PRO A 9 8.68 1.40 3.21
N ALA A 10 9.01 1.74 4.45
CA ALA A 10 9.58 3.05 4.78
C ALA A 10 10.84 3.36 3.94
N ALA A 11 11.68 2.35 3.69
CA ALA A 11 12.87 2.48 2.86
C ALA A 11 12.56 2.85 1.39
N ALA A 12 11.39 2.49 0.86
CA ALA A 12 11.03 2.78 -0.53
C ALA A 12 10.80 4.28 -0.78
N PHE A 13 10.26 5.00 0.21
CA PHE A 13 10.01 6.45 0.08
C PHE A 13 11.30 7.27 -0.04
N ALA A 14 12.40 6.81 0.55
CA ALA A 14 13.70 7.47 0.44
C ALA A 14 14.24 7.48 -1.00
N ALA A 15 13.81 6.53 -1.83
CA ALA A 15 14.23 6.42 -3.23
C ALA A 15 13.33 7.20 -4.20
N TRP A 16 12.22 7.77 -3.73
CA TRP A 16 11.24 8.43 -4.59
C TRP A 16 11.37 9.95 -4.55
N PRO A 17 11.20 10.65 -5.69
CA PRO A 17 11.04 12.10 -5.68
C PRO A 17 9.77 12.49 -4.90
N ALA A 18 9.64 13.78 -4.59
CA ALA A 18 8.53 14.30 -3.80
C ALA A 18 7.16 13.78 -4.29
N LEU A 19 6.52 12.96 -3.45
CA LEU A 19 5.22 12.37 -3.74
C LEU A 19 4.15 13.46 -3.65
N ARG A 20 3.37 13.63 -4.72
CA ARG A 20 2.13 14.43 -4.68
C ARG A 20 0.99 13.55 -4.18
N GLY A 21 0.95 13.30 -2.87
CA GLY A 21 -0.03 12.43 -2.22
C GLY A 21 0.25 12.22 -0.74
N VAL A 22 -0.54 11.35 -0.11
CA VAL A 22 -0.35 10.94 1.28
C VAL A 22 0.59 9.74 1.31
N ALA A 23 1.77 9.89 1.90
CA ALA A 23 2.68 8.78 2.15
C ALA A 23 2.30 8.09 3.47
N HIS A 24 2.16 6.77 3.44
CA HIS A 24 1.95 5.94 4.62
C HIS A 24 3.06 4.88 4.66
N PRO A 25 4.18 5.14 5.35
CA PRO A 25 5.24 4.17 5.53
C PRO A 25 4.72 2.94 6.29
N LEU A 26 5.13 1.77 5.80
CA LEU A 26 4.90 0.48 6.42
C LEU A 26 6.23 -0.05 6.99
N PRO A 27 6.19 -0.91 8.03
CA PRO A 27 7.38 -1.63 8.48
C PRO A 27 8.04 -2.39 7.31
N ASP A 28 9.37 -2.48 7.33
CA ASP A 28 10.13 -3.15 6.27
C ASP A 28 10.11 -4.70 6.40
N ASP A 29 9.73 -5.24 7.56
CA ASP A 29 9.53 -6.68 7.76
C ASP A 29 8.14 -7.14 7.29
N VAL A 30 8.05 -8.36 6.74
CA VAL A 30 6.83 -8.85 6.08
C VAL A 30 5.63 -8.93 7.04
N ALA A 31 5.84 -9.33 8.29
CA ALA A 31 4.77 -9.49 9.27
C ALA A 31 4.21 -8.13 9.71
N GLY A 32 5.10 -7.18 10.02
CA GLY A 32 4.77 -5.79 10.32
C GLY A 32 4.09 -5.11 9.13
N MET A 33 4.64 -5.27 7.93
CA MET A 33 4.05 -4.75 6.69
C MET A 33 2.63 -5.26 6.51
N ALA A 34 2.39 -6.57 6.63
CA ALA A 34 1.06 -7.16 6.46
C ALA A 34 0.05 -6.62 7.48
N ARG A 35 0.45 -6.50 8.75
CA ARG A 35 -0.42 -6.00 9.82
C ARG A 35 -0.80 -4.54 9.60
N GLU A 36 0.20 -3.69 9.37
CA GLU A 36 -0.03 -2.25 9.20
C GLU A 36 -0.73 -1.92 7.88
N LEU A 37 -0.46 -2.69 6.82
CA LEU A 37 -1.15 -2.56 5.53
C LEU A 37 -2.68 -2.62 5.69
N TYR A 38 -3.19 -3.63 6.40
CA TYR A 38 -4.65 -3.77 6.57
C TYR A 38 -5.25 -2.69 7.48
N ALA A 39 -4.50 -2.23 8.49
CA ALA A 39 -4.93 -1.11 9.32
C ALA A 39 -5.01 0.18 8.50
N ALA A 40 -3.99 0.46 7.69
CA ALA A 40 -3.92 1.62 6.81
C ALA A 40 -5.02 1.62 5.76
N LEU A 41 -5.30 0.48 5.11
CA LEU A 41 -6.40 0.35 4.15
C LEU A 41 -7.75 0.73 4.78
N ARG A 42 -8.07 0.21 5.97
CA ARG A 42 -9.32 0.56 6.67
C ARG A 42 -9.40 2.04 7.06
N ALA A 43 -8.27 2.64 7.45
CA ALA A 43 -8.24 4.07 7.73
C ALA A 43 -8.47 4.90 6.46
N LEU A 44 -7.87 4.48 5.34
CA LEU A 44 -8.00 5.16 4.04
C LEU A 44 -9.41 5.05 3.44
N ASP A 45 -10.13 3.96 3.69
CA ASP A 45 -11.54 3.82 3.31
C ASP A 45 -12.39 4.97 3.89
N THR A 46 -12.06 5.44 5.10
CA THR A 46 -12.74 6.59 5.73
C THR A 46 -12.17 7.95 5.33
N ALA A 47 -10.98 8.01 4.73
CA ALA A 47 -10.25 9.24 4.44
C ALA A 47 -10.64 9.91 3.12
N GLN A 48 -11.58 9.32 2.37
CA GLN A 48 -12.05 9.78 1.04
C GLN A 48 -10.89 10.03 0.06
N VAL A 49 -9.97 9.06 -0.06
CA VAL A 49 -8.94 9.07 -1.10
C VAL A 49 -9.48 8.46 -2.40
N ASP A 50 -9.04 8.96 -3.54
CA ASP A 50 -9.52 8.50 -4.84
C ASP A 50 -8.80 7.21 -5.29
N VAL A 51 -7.50 7.10 -4.95
CA VAL A 51 -6.66 5.96 -5.33
C VAL A 51 -5.71 5.62 -4.19
N VAL A 52 -5.61 4.32 -3.89
CA VAL A 52 -4.57 3.76 -3.03
C VAL A 52 -3.60 2.95 -3.88
N ILE A 53 -2.31 3.24 -3.76
CA ILE A 53 -1.22 2.46 -4.34
C ILE A 53 -0.56 1.70 -3.19
N ALA A 54 -0.62 0.38 -3.20
CA ALA A 54 0.01 -0.47 -2.20
C ALA A 54 1.17 -1.26 -2.82
N ALA A 55 2.35 -1.16 -2.24
CA ALA A 55 3.47 -2.05 -2.56
C ALA A 55 3.10 -3.48 -2.15
N LEU A 56 3.43 -4.44 -3.01
CA LEU A 56 3.27 -5.85 -2.68
C LEU A 56 4.44 -6.29 -1.79
N PRO A 57 4.19 -7.04 -0.71
CA PRO A 57 5.27 -7.71 0.02
C PRO A 57 5.97 -8.73 -0.90
N PRO A 58 7.18 -9.18 -0.55
CA PRO A 58 7.86 -10.27 -1.24
C PRO A 58 6.97 -11.49 -1.41
N ASP A 59 7.00 -12.13 -2.58
CA ASP A 59 6.11 -13.25 -2.94
C ASP A 59 6.62 -14.57 -2.35
N ALA A 60 6.64 -14.64 -1.01
CA ALA A 60 7.06 -15.81 -0.24
C ALA A 60 6.34 -15.87 1.12
N GLY A 61 5.91 -17.07 1.51
CA GLY A 61 5.26 -17.30 2.79
C GLY A 61 4.02 -16.43 2.99
N LEU A 62 4.00 -15.62 4.06
CA LEU A 62 2.90 -14.70 4.34
C LEU A 62 2.69 -13.66 3.23
N GLY A 63 3.77 -13.24 2.55
CA GLY A 63 3.69 -12.21 1.53
C GLY A 63 2.89 -12.62 0.29
N GLU A 64 2.95 -13.90 -0.09
CA GLU A 64 2.15 -14.44 -1.20
C GLU A 64 0.64 -14.31 -0.93
N ALA A 65 0.19 -14.70 0.26
CA ALA A 65 -1.21 -14.60 0.66
C ALA A 65 -1.70 -13.14 0.74
N VAL A 66 -0.85 -12.23 1.22
CA VAL A 66 -1.15 -10.79 1.26
C VAL A 66 -1.24 -10.22 -0.16
N ALA A 67 -0.30 -10.57 -1.03
CA ALA A 67 -0.25 -10.10 -2.41
C ALA A 67 -1.46 -10.60 -3.22
N ASP A 68 -1.85 -11.87 -3.08
CA ASP A 68 -3.08 -12.40 -3.67
C ASP A 68 -4.32 -11.59 -3.25
N ARG A 69 -4.47 -11.34 -1.93
CA ARG A 69 -5.61 -10.56 -1.42
C ARG A 69 -5.62 -9.13 -1.96
N LEU A 70 -4.46 -8.47 -2.05
CA LEU A 70 -4.36 -7.13 -2.64
C LEU A 70 -4.73 -7.12 -4.11
N ARG A 71 -4.25 -8.10 -4.89
CA ARG A 71 -4.58 -8.23 -6.31
C ARG A 71 -6.08 -8.43 -6.53
N ARG A 72 -6.75 -9.18 -5.66
CA ARG A 72 -8.22 -9.38 -5.69
C ARG A 72 -9.01 -8.15 -5.25
N ALA A 73 -8.47 -7.36 -4.31
CA ALA A 73 -9.10 -6.13 -3.85
C ALA A 73 -8.91 -4.96 -4.84
N ALA A 74 -7.87 -5.01 -5.67
CA ALA A 74 -7.62 -3.98 -6.66
C ALA A 74 -8.72 -3.95 -7.74
N GLY A 75 -9.30 -2.78 -7.96
CA GLY A 75 -10.23 -2.53 -9.06
C GLY A 75 -9.53 -2.52 -10.43
N PRO A 76 -10.30 -2.40 -11.53
CA PRO A 76 -9.76 -2.30 -12.88
C PRO A 76 -8.72 -1.17 -12.96
N ARG A 77 -7.51 -1.49 -13.44
CA ARG A 77 -6.48 -0.48 -13.70
C ARG A 77 -6.89 0.24 -14.98
N ARG A 78 -7.15 1.54 -14.90
CA ARG A 78 -7.31 2.37 -16.10
C ARG A 78 -5.92 2.48 -16.74
N THR A 79 -5.75 1.87 -17.92
CA THR A 79 -4.56 1.99 -18.77
C THR A 79 -4.54 3.32 -19.48
#